data_AF-A0A965DYU3-F1
#
_entry.id   AF-A0A965DYU3-F1
#
_cell.length_a   1.000
_cell.length_b   1.000
_cell.length_c   1.000
_cell.angle_alpha   90.00
_cell.angle_beta   90.00
_cell.angle_gamma   90.00
#
_symmetry.space_group_name_H-M   'P 1'
#
loop_
_entity.id
_entity.type
_entity.pdbx_description
1 polymer ?
#
loop_
_entity_poly.entity_id
_entity_poly.type
_entity_poly.pdbx_seq_one_letter_code
_entity_poly.pdbx_strand_id
1 'polypeptide(L)' 'MAQQTQVARVIPKWTHFMQEYPTPGACAAAPLADLLRLWSGLGYPRRCKNLHEAARQIVERHGGEVPGDLDSLRAL' A
#
# COMPACT_ATOMS: atom_id res chain seq x y z
N MET A 1 5.55 2.08 3.80
CA MET A 1 6.18 3.41 3.66
C MET A 1 7.48 3.58 4.47
N ALA A 2 7.61 3.07 5.70
CA ALA A 2 8.79 3.29 6.55
C ALA A 2 10.07 2.51 6.18
N GLN A 3 10.00 1.56 5.24
CA GLN A 3 11.18 0.85 4.75
C GLN A 3 12.17 1.84 4.10
N GLN A 4 13.36 2.04 4.68
CA GLN A 4 14.36 2.98 4.15
C GLN A 4 13.85 4.43 3.99
N THR A 5 12.89 4.85 4.82
CA THR A 5 12.39 6.23 4.84
C THR A 5 12.19 6.66 6.29
N GLN A 6 12.76 7.81 6.68
CA GLN A 6 12.62 8.33 8.04
C GLN A 6 11.15 8.57 8.42
N VAL A 7 10.77 8.19 9.64
CA VAL A 7 9.39 8.27 10.14
C VAL A 7 8.80 9.67 9.99
N ALA A 8 9.56 10.72 10.30
CA ALA A 8 9.11 12.11 10.16
C ALA A 8 8.65 12.48 8.73
N ARG A 9 9.24 11.86 7.69
CA ARG A 9 8.81 12.04 6.29
C ARG A 9 7.60 11.17 5.93
N VAL A 10 7.45 10.02 6.61
CA VAL A 10 6.38 9.06 6.37
C VAL A 10 5.06 9.54 6.94
N ILE A 11 5.04 10.07 8.17
CA ILE A 11 3.82 10.46 8.89
C ILE A 11 2.81 11.22 8.02
N PRO A 12 3.14 12.38 7.40
CA PRO A 12 2.15 13.15 6.65
C PRO A 12 1.62 12.39 5.42
N LYS A 13 2.47 11.60 4.75
CA LYS A 13 2.08 10.80 3.59
C LYS A 13 1.20 9.62 3.99
N TRP A 14 1.54 8.95 5.10
CA TRP A 14 0.74 7.85 5.63
C TRP A 14 -0.64 8.33 6.10
N THR A 15 -0.72 9.45 6.81
CA THR A 15 -2.00 10.03 7.23
C THR A 15 -2.91 10.31 6.04
N HIS A 16 -2.38 10.96 4.99
CA HIS A 16 -3.17 11.23 3.79
C HIS A 16 -3.55 9.93 3.05
N PHE A 17 -2.63 8.97 2.95
CA PHE A 17 -2.93 7.67 2.35
C PHE A 17 -4.06 6.93 3.07
N MET A 18 -4.06 6.92 4.41
CA MET A 18 -5.10 6.25 5.19
C MET A 18 -6.46 6.96 5.11
N GLN A 19 -6.49 8.26 4.81
CA GLN A 19 -7.73 9.01 4.57
C GLN A 19 -8.34 8.64 3.21
N GLU A 20 -7.54 8.60 2.15
CA GLU A 20 -8.00 8.32 0.79
C GLU A 20 -8.23 6.82 0.54
N TYR A 21 -7.36 5.96 1.09
CA TYR A 21 -7.30 4.53 0.82
C TYR A 21 -7.28 3.71 2.13
N PRO A 22 -8.35 3.75 2.94
CA PRO A 22 -8.36 3.17 4.29
C PRO A 22 -8.32 1.64 4.33
N THR A 23 -8.64 0.97 3.21
CA THR A 23 -8.74 -0.50 3.14
C THR A 23 -7.92 -1.05 1.96
N PRO A 24 -7.54 -2.35 1.98
CA PRO A 24 -6.95 -3.01 0.82
C PRO A 24 -7.81 -2.86 -0.44
N GLY A 25 -9.14 -2.93 -0.30
CA GLY A 25 -10.09 -2.70 -1.40
C GLY A 25 -9.99 -1.30 -2.00
N ALA A 26 -9.94 -0.26 -1.16
CA ALA A 26 -9.79 1.13 -1.62
C ALA A 26 -8.44 1.34 -2.33
N CYS A 27 -7.36 0.77 -1.79
CA CYS A 27 -6.04 0.81 -2.43
C CYS A 27 -6.04 0.07 -3.77
N ALA A 28 -6.61 -1.13 -3.83
CA ALA A 28 -6.68 -1.96 -5.03
C ALA A 28 -7.46 -1.29 -6.18
N ALA A 29 -8.56 -0.61 -5.85
CA ALA A 29 -9.41 0.09 -6.82
C ALA A 29 -8.82 1.42 -7.30
N ALA A 30 -7.84 1.99 -6.59
CA ALA A 30 -7.25 3.27 -6.94
C ALA A 30 -6.42 3.19 -8.25
N PRO A 31 -6.42 4.24 -9.08
CA PRO A 31 -5.49 4.35 -10.18
C PRO A 31 -4.04 4.38 -9.66
N LEU A 32 -3.16 3.54 -10.22
CA LEU A 32 -1.75 3.49 -9.81
C LEU A 32 -1.07 4.86 -9.92
N ALA A 33 -1.46 5.69 -10.89
CA ALA A 33 -0.94 7.05 -11.05
C ALA A 33 -1.22 7.95 -9.84
N ASP A 34 -2.38 7.83 -9.20
CA ASP A 34 -2.75 8.62 -8.03
C ASP A 34 -1.98 8.16 -6.79
N LEU A 35 -1.83 6.83 -6.62
CA LEU A 35 -1.00 6.25 -5.58
C LEU A 35 0.46 6.71 -5.70
N LEU A 36 1.02 6.71 -6.92
CA LEU A 36 2.39 7.19 -7.19
C LEU A 36 2.54 8.68 -6.93
N ARG A 37 1.53 9.49 -7.27
CA ARG A 37 1.51 10.93 -6.97
C ARG A 37 1.56 11.16 -5.46
N LEU A 38 0.75 10.44 -4.69
CA LEU A 38 0.77 10.50 -3.23
C LEU A 38 2.13 10.06 -2.68
N TRP A 39 2.69 8.97 -3.21
CA TRP A 39 3.98 8.42 -2.78
C TRP A 39 5.20 9.29 -3.10
N SER A 40 5.06 10.29 -3.98
CA SER A 40 6.14 11.19 -4.38
C SER A 40 6.84 11.81 -3.16
N GLY A 41 8.18 11.79 -3.19
CA GLY A 41 9.05 12.25 -2.09
C GLY A 41 9.44 11.17 -1.07
N LEU A 42 8.81 9.99 -1.06
CA LEU A 42 9.21 8.88 -0.19
C LEU A 42 10.33 7.99 -0.78
N GLY A 43 10.67 8.18 -2.06
CA GLY A 43 11.63 7.35 -2.79
C GLY A 43 11.14 5.93 -3.08
N TYR A 44 11.85 5.22 -3.96
CA TYR A 44 11.56 3.84 -4.37
C TYR A 44 10.09 3.61 -4.79
N PRO A 45 9.64 4.15 -5.94
CA PRO A 45 8.27 4.02 -6.42
C PRO A 45 7.82 2.56 -6.62
N ARG A 46 8.76 1.63 -6.80
CA ARG A 46 8.48 0.19 -6.84
C ARG A 46 7.79 -0.31 -5.57
N ARG A 47 8.06 0.26 -4.39
CA ARG A 47 7.33 -0.09 -3.14
C ARG A 47 5.85 0.28 -3.21
N CYS A 48 5.51 1.38 -3.87
CA CYS A 48 4.12 1.79 -4.08
C CYS A 48 3.41 0.80 -5.01
N LYS A 49 4.06 0.47 -6.13
CA LYS A 49 3.54 -0.52 -7.09
C LYS A 49 3.32 -1.88 -6.43
N ASN A 50 4.29 -2.39 -5.69
CA ASN A 50 4.15 -3.68 -5.00
C ASN A 50 3.05 -3.64 -3.93
N LEU A 51 2.89 -2.53 -3.21
CA LEU A 51 1.76 -2.37 -2.27
C LEU A 51 0.41 -2.42 -2.99
N HIS A 52 0.30 -1.79 -4.16
CA HIS A 52 -0.92 -1.81 -4.97
C HIS A 52 -1.22 -3.21 -5.50
N GLU A 53 -0.20 -3.92 -5.99
CA GLU A 53 -0.32 -5.32 -6.44
C GLU A 53 -0.71 -6.25 -5.29
N ALA A 54 -0.09 -6.12 -4.12
CA ALA A 54 -0.46 -6.87 -2.92
C ALA A 54 -1.90 -6.59 -2.49
N ALA A 55 -2.34 -5.32 -2.53
CA ALA A 55 -3.73 -4.97 -2.23
C ALA A 55 -4.73 -5.65 -3.19
N ARG A 56 -4.40 -5.74 -4.48
CA ARG A 56 -5.22 -6.47 -5.47
C ARG A 56 -5.27 -7.97 -5.17
N GLN A 57 -4.14 -8.58 -4.80
CA GLN A 57 -4.09 -9.99 -4.41
C GLN A 57 -4.89 -10.26 -3.13
N ILE A 58 -4.85 -9.35 -2.15
CA ILE A 58 -5.67 -9.42 -0.93
C ILE A 58 -7.16 -9.42 -1.28
N VAL A 59 -7.60 -8.56 -2.20
CA VAL A 59 -9.01 -8.53 -2.64
C VAL A 59 -9.39 -9.82 -3.38
N GLU A 60 -8.56 -10.24 -4.34
CA GLU A 60 -8.85 -11.39 -5.20
C GLU A 60 -8.85 -12.73 -4.45
N ARG A 61 -7.88 -12.93 -3.56
CA ARG A 61 -7.62 -14.25 -2.94
C ARG A 61 -8.08 -14.34 -1.49
N HIS A 62 -8.23 -13.21 -0.81
CA HIS A 62 -8.48 -13.16 0.63
C HIS A 62 -9.70 -12.30 1.01
N GLY A 63 -10.57 -11.98 0.05
CA GLY A 63 -11.83 -11.26 0.32
C GLY A 63 -11.65 -9.84 0.85
N GLY A 64 -10.47 -9.24 0.63
CA GLY A 64 -10.16 -7.89 1.13
C GLY A 64 -9.57 -7.86 2.54
N GLU A 65 -9.44 -9.01 3.20
CA GLU A 65 -8.80 -9.13 4.51
C GLU A 65 -7.33 -9.51 4.38
N VAL A 66 -6.46 -8.80 5.12
CA VAL A 66 -5.02 -9.12 5.13
C VAL A 66 -4.84 -10.51 5.76
N PRO A 67 -4.11 -11.44 5.10
CA PRO A 67 -3.90 -12.79 5.63
C PRO A 67 -3.27 -12.76 7.03
N GLY A 68 -3.76 -13.62 7.92
CA GLY A 68 -3.28 -13.72 9.30
C GLY A 68 -2.07 -14.64 9.49
N ASP A 69 -1.71 -15.44 8.48
CA ASP A 69 -0.60 -16.38 8.53
C ASP A 69 0.62 -15.91 7.71
N LEU A 70 1.80 -16.35 8.12
CA LEU A 70 3.07 -15.89 7.57
C LEU A 70 3.28 -16.31 6.11
N ASP A 71 2.84 -17.50 5.74
CA ASP A 71 3.09 -18.05 4.41
C ASP A 71 2.24 -17.34 3.36
N SER A 72 0.96 -17.10 3.66
CA SER A 72 0.08 -16.28 2.84
C SER A 72 0.60 -14.83 2.73
N LEU A 73 1.08 -14.24 3.83
CA LEU A 73 1.65 -12.88 3.80
C LEU A 73 2.90 -12.77 2.92
N ARG A 74 3.75 -13.81 2.90
CA ARG A 74 4.97 -13.87 2.06
C ARG A 74 4.67 -14.11 0.58
N ALA A 75 3.50 -14.66 0.28
CA ALA A 75 3.05 -14.96 -1.07
C ALA A 75 2.37 -13.76 -1.78
N LEU A 76 2.16 -12.65 -1.08
CA LEU A 76 1.63 -11.38 -1.63
C LEU A 76 2.62 -10.66 -2.54
#